data_AF-A0A7C4NN96-F1
#
_entry.id   AF-A0A7C4NN96-F1
#
_cell.length_a   1.000
_cell.length_b   1.000
_cell.length_c   1.000
_cell.angle_alpha   90.00
_cell.angle_beta   90.00
_cell.angle_gamma   90.00
#
_symmetry.space_group_name_H-M   'P 1'
#
loop_
_entity.id
_entity.type
_entity.pdbx_description
1 polymer ?
#
loop_
_entity_poly.entity_id
_entity_poly.type
_entity_poly.pdbx_seq_one_letter_code
_entity_poly.pdbx_strand_id
1 'polypeptide(L)' 'MPSHGSLTKAGKVRSATPKIPPKPKKNKPPRIRNRIEYVIRLSKTQKETAPPVEY' A
#
# COMPACT_ATOMS: atom_id res chain seq x y z
N MET A 1 20.67 -28.16 31.90
CA MET A 1 19.75 -27.58 30.89
C MET A 1 20.60 -27.14 29.71
N PRO A 2 20.33 -27.57 28.47
CA PRO A 2 21.15 -27.19 27.33
C PRO A 2 20.91 -25.70 27.03
N SER A 3 21.94 -24.88 27.23
CA SER A 3 21.88 -23.42 27.16
C SER A 3 21.75 -22.89 25.73
N HIS A 4 22.02 -23.73 24.71
CA HIS A 4 22.11 -23.32 23.32
C HIS A 4 21.12 -24.10 22.46
N GLY A 5 20.12 -23.40 21.92
CA GLY A 5 19.16 -23.93 20.96
C GLY A 5 19.72 -24.03 19.54
N SER A 6 19.01 -24.75 18.65
CA SER A 6 19.45 -24.93 17.26
C SER A 6 19.37 -23.62 16.46
N LEU A 7 20.53 -23.15 15.99
CA LEU A 7 20.65 -21.96 15.13
C LEU A 7 20.19 -22.20 13.68
N THR A 8 19.89 -23.44 13.31
CA THR A 8 19.57 -23.86 11.93
C THR A 8 18.34 -23.18 11.33
N LYS A 9 17.42 -22.68 12.16
CA LYS A 9 16.19 -21.99 11.72
C LYS A 9 16.36 -20.48 11.55
N ALA A 10 17.51 -19.93 11.92
CA ALA A 10 17.74 -18.48 11.85
C ALA A 10 17.59 -17.98 10.41
N GLY A 11 16.71 -17.01 10.18
CA GLY A 11 16.54 -16.36 8.88
C GLY A 11 15.90 -17.20 7.77
N LYS A 12 15.53 -18.48 8.01
CA LYS A 12 14.98 -19.40 7.00
C LYS A 12 13.85 -18.79 6.16
N VAL A 13 12.92 -18.10 6.82
CA VAL A 13 11.75 -17.51 6.15
C VAL A 13 12.18 -16.33 5.25
N ARG A 14 13.12 -15.51 5.72
CA ARG A 14 13.59 -14.32 4.98
C ARG A 14 14.46 -14.70 3.77
N SER A 15 15.23 -15.78 3.86
CA SER A 15 16.02 -16.30 2.75
C SER A 15 15.18 -17.08 1.74
N ALA A 16 14.10 -17.74 2.19
CA ALA A 16 13.18 -18.46 1.31
C ALA A 16 12.29 -17.52 0.47
N THR A 17 12.02 -16.29 0.94
CA THR A 17 11.21 -15.34 0.18
C THR A 17 11.97 -14.75 -1.01
N PRO A 18 11.50 -14.91 -2.26
CA PRO A 18 12.14 -14.32 -3.43
C PRO A 18 12.07 -12.79 -3.37
N LYS A 19 13.18 -12.12 -3.71
CA LYS A 19 13.24 -10.65 -3.70
C LYS A 19 12.57 -10.07 -4.95
N ILE A 20 11.42 -9.42 -4.77
CA ILE A 20 10.71 -8.72 -5.85
C ILE A 20 11.24 -7.27 -5.92
N PRO A 21 11.61 -6.76 -7.12
CA PRO A 21 12.05 -5.38 -7.27
C PRO A 21 10.88 -4.40 -7.07
N PRO A 22 11.12 -3.20 -6.51
CA PRO A 22 10.09 -2.19 -6.36
C PRO A 22 9.66 -1.64 -7.73
N LYS A 23 8.35 -1.36 -7.88
CA LYS A 23 7.84 -0.64 -9.06
C LYS A 23 8.30 0.82 -8.99
N PRO A 24 8.85 1.40 -10.08
CA PRO A 24 9.24 2.80 -10.09
C PRO A 24 7.99 3.68 -9.93
N LYS A 25 8.01 4.60 -8.97
CA LYS A 25 6.91 5.55 -8.74
C LYS A 25 7.48 6.97 -8.75
N LYS A 26 6.87 7.86 -9.52
CA LYS A 26 7.14 9.30 -9.46
C LYS A 26 6.07 9.96 -8.59
N ASN A 27 6.47 10.44 -7.42
CA ASN A 27 5.59 11.22 -6.56
C ASN A 27 5.43 12.63 -7.14
N LYS A 28 4.20 13.13 -7.16
CA LYS A 28 3.91 14.52 -7.57
C LYS A 28 4.32 15.47 -6.44
N PRO A 29 4.77 16.70 -6.74
CA PRO A 29 5.06 17.68 -5.71
C PRO A 29 3.79 18.01 -4.88
N PRO A 30 3.94 18.44 -3.61
CA PRO A 30 2.81 18.57 -2.68
C PRO A 30 1.65 19.42 -3.21
N ARG A 31 1.96 20.54 -3.87
CA ARG A 31 0.94 21.43 -4.45
C ARG A 31 0.05 20.74 -5.48
N ILE A 32 0.63 19.92 -6.36
CA ILE A 32 -0.11 19.18 -7.38
C ILE A 32 -0.87 18.02 -6.75
N ARG A 33 -0.25 17.30 -5.81
CA ARG A 33 -0.89 16.18 -5.09
C ARG A 33 -2.16 16.65 -4.36
N ASN A 34 -2.05 17.72 -3.59
CA ASN A 34 -3.16 18.25 -2.80
C ASN A 34 -4.32 18.76 -3.69
N ARG A 35 -4.00 19.38 -4.84
CA ARG A 35 -5.04 19.79 -5.82
C ARG A 35 -5.80 18.59 -6.37
N ILE A 36 -5.09 17.53 -6.74
CA ILE A 36 -5.72 16.31 -7.28
C ILE A 36 -6.58 15.64 -6.20
N GLU A 37 -6.07 15.55 -4.97
CA GLU A 37 -6.81 14.94 -3.86
C GLU A 37 -8.07 15.73 -3.50
N TYR A 38 -8.03 17.05 -3.57
CA TYR A 38 -9.21 17.90 -3.40
C TYR A 38 -10.30 17.58 -4.44
N VAL A 39 -9.93 17.52 -5.72
CA VAL A 39 -10.87 17.19 -6.81
C VAL A 39 -11.42 15.76 -6.67
N ILE A 40 -10.56 14.79 -6.33
CA ILE A 40 -10.98 13.40 -6.08
C ILE A 40 -11.95 13.34 -4.90
N ARG A 41 -11.70 14.10 -3.82
CA ARG A 41 -12.59 14.12 -2.65
C ARG A 41 -13.97 14.67 -3.00
N LEU A 42 -14.03 15.81 -3.70
CA LEU A 42 -15.30 16.39 -4.12
C LEU A 42 -16.09 15.45 -5.04
N SER A 43 -15.44 14.83 -6.03
CA SER A 43 -16.13 13.91 -6.94
C SER A 43 -16.65 12.65 -6.24
N LYS A 44 -15.97 12.17 -5.20
CA LYS A 44 -16.47 11.08 -4.35
C LYS A 44 -17.69 11.49 -3.55
N THR A 45 -17.65 12.65 -2.89
CA THR A 45 -18.79 13.18 -2.14
C THR A 45 -20.04 13.31 -3.03
N GLN A 46 -19.89 13.80 -4.26
CA GLN A 46 -21.01 13.91 -5.20
C GLN A 46 -21.60 12.55 -5.63
N LYS A 47 -20.75 11.52 -5.77
CA LYS A 47 -21.21 10.16 -6.08
C LYS A 47 -21.97 9.52 -4.94
N GLU A 48 -21.59 9.80 -3.69
CA GLU A 48 -22.30 9.29 -2.51
C GLU A 48 -23.69 9.91 -2.35
N THR A 49 -23.89 11.15 -2.82
CA THR A 49 -25.18 11.85 -2.73
C THR A 49 -26.15 11.52 -3.86
N ALA A 50 -25.71 10.86 -4.93
CA ALA A 50 -26.59 10.46 -6.02
C ALA A 50 -27.27 9.12 -5.68
N PRO A 51 -28.62 9.02 -5.71
CA PRO A 51 -29.28 7.75 -5.49
C PRO A 51 -28.87 6.76 -6.60
N PRO A 52 -28.62 5.48 -6.26
CA PRO A 52 -28.39 4.47 -7.29
C PRO A 52 -29.62 4.41 -8.19
N VAL A 53 -29.41 4.60 -9.49
CA VAL A 53 -30.48 4.50 -10.49
C VAL A 53 -30.83 3.02 -10.57
N GLU A 54 -31.92 2.63 -9.90
CA GLU A 54 -32.52 1.30 -10.01
C GLU A 54 -33.22 1.17 -11.37
N TYR A 55 -32.92 0.09 -12.09
CA TYR A 55 -33.57 -0.33 -13.34
C TYR A 55 -34.50 -1.50 -13.08
#